data_AF-S4RTW4-F1
#
_entry.id   AF-S4RTW4-F1
#
_cell.length_a   1.000
_cell.length_b   1.000
_cell.length_c   1.000
_cell.angle_alpha   90.00
_cell.angle_beta   90.00
_cell.angle_gamma   90.00
#
_symmetry.space_group_name_H-M   'P 1'
#
loop_
_entity.id
_entity.type
_entity.pdbx_description
1 polymer ?
#
loop_
_entity_poly.entity_id
_entity_poly.type
_entity_poly.pdbx_seq_one_letter_code
_entity_poly.pdbx_strand_id
1 'polypeptide(L)'
;EAGRLERAHVHAIYAQIAPSFDDARYGAWPRVRHFLQGQPPGSVIVDVGCGNGKYLALNGQAFTLGCDYCLPLVQASRAKGHEVMVSDNLRLPLRNGCADAVISI
;
A
#
# COMPACT_ATOMS: atom_id res chain seq x y z
N GLU A 1 11.87 -10.79 20.85
CA GLU A 1 12.24 -9.41 21.25
C GLU A 1 11.93 -8.39 20.15
N ALA A 2 12.45 -8.58 18.93
CA ALA A 2 12.23 -7.68 17.77
C ALA A 2 10.74 -7.32 17.52
N GLY A 3 9.84 -8.29 17.42
CA GLY A 3 8.42 -8.00 17.17
C GLY A 3 7.70 -7.22 18.29
N ARG A 4 8.23 -7.21 19.53
CA ARG A 4 7.69 -6.36 20.60
C ARG A 4 8.11 -4.90 20.39
N LEU A 5 9.37 -4.69 20.01
CA LEU A 5 9.90 -3.36 19.71
C LEU A 5 9.21 -2.76 18.48
N GLU A 6 9.01 -3.55 17.43
CA GLU A 6 8.28 -3.13 16.22
C GLU A 6 6.84 -2.71 16.53
N ARG A 7 6.10 -3.50 17.32
CA ARG A 7 4.75 -3.10 17.75
C ARG A 7 4.73 -1.78 18.51
N ALA A 8 5.69 -1.58 19.43
CA ALA A 8 5.74 -0.40 20.29
C ALA A 8 6.19 0.87 19.55
N HIS A 9 7.15 0.75 18.63
CA HIS A 9 7.83 1.90 18.02
C HIS A 9 7.44 2.15 16.56
N VAL A 10 6.87 1.17 15.87
CA VAL A 10 6.42 1.30 14.49
C VAL A 10 4.89 1.30 14.47
N HIS A 11 4.26 0.18 14.81
CA HIS A 11 2.80 0.03 14.64
C HIS A 11 1.99 1.03 15.48
N ALA A 12 2.34 1.20 16.75
CA ALA A 12 1.65 2.15 17.62
C ALA A 12 1.82 3.60 17.14
N ILE A 13 3.02 3.97 16.67
CA ILE A 13 3.29 5.31 16.15
C ILE A 13 2.51 5.57 14.87
N TYR A 14 2.56 4.65 13.90
CA TYR A 14 1.79 4.79 12.66
C TYR A 14 0.29 4.90 12.93
N ALA A 15 -0.26 4.08 13.84
CA ALA A 15 -1.67 4.18 14.21
C ALA A 15 -2.02 5.54 14.84
N GLN A 16 -1.13 6.09 15.66
CA GLN A 16 -1.31 7.40 16.29
C GLN A 16 -1.24 8.57 15.29
N ILE A 17 -0.30 8.53 14.35
CA ILE A 17 -0.09 9.63 13.41
C ILE A 17 -0.94 9.52 12.13
N ALA A 18 -1.52 8.35 11.84
CA ALA A 18 -2.32 8.09 10.64
C ALA A 18 -3.40 9.16 10.34
N PRO A 19 -4.16 9.70 11.32
CA PRO A 19 -5.14 10.76 11.06
C PRO A 19 -4.54 12.04 10.45
N SER A 20 -3.27 12.32 10.76
CA SER A 20 -2.51 13.46 10.25
C SER A 20 -1.52 13.05 9.15
N PHE A 21 -1.50 11.77 8.77
CA PHE A 21 -0.58 11.22 7.78
C PHE A 21 -1.10 11.52 6.38
N ASP A 22 -0.76 12.71 5.90
CA ASP A 22 -1.03 13.11 4.53
C ASP A 22 0.24 13.07 3.68
N ASP A 23 0.45 11.91 3.05
CA ASP A 23 1.46 11.69 2.01
C ASP A 23 1.11 12.43 0.70
N ALA A 24 -0.08 13.03 0.56
CA ALA A 24 -0.41 13.86 -0.61
C ALA A 24 0.50 15.10 -0.75
N ARG A 25 1.21 15.47 0.34
CA ARG A 25 2.24 16.52 0.31
C ARG A 25 3.43 16.17 -0.59
N TYR A 26 3.68 14.90 -0.87
CA TYR A 26 4.75 14.44 -1.75
C TYR A 26 4.16 13.55 -2.85
N GLY A 27 4.11 14.07 -4.07
CA GLY A 27 3.61 13.32 -5.23
C GLY A 27 4.32 11.97 -5.42
N ALA A 28 3.67 11.05 -6.15
CA ALA A 28 4.25 9.77 -6.51
C ALA A 28 5.64 9.93 -7.15
N TRP A 29 6.63 9.15 -6.68
CA TRP A 29 7.98 9.22 -7.21
C TRP A 29 7.98 8.93 -8.72
N PRO A 30 8.64 9.74 -9.57
CA PRO A 30 8.51 9.63 -11.03
C PRO A 30 8.82 8.24 -11.59
N ARG A 31 9.84 7.56 -11.04
CA ARG A 31 10.22 6.21 -11.47
C ARG A 31 9.17 5.16 -11.12
N VAL A 32 8.58 5.24 -9.92
CA VAL A 32 7.51 4.33 -9.48
C VAL A 32 6.26 4.56 -10.31
N ARG A 33 5.90 5.83 -10.55
CA ARG A 33 4.80 6.20 -11.44
C ARG A 33 4.98 5.60 -12.83
N HIS A 34 6.16 5.79 -13.44
CA HIS A 34 6.43 5.27 -14.78
C HIS A 34 6.35 3.74 -14.82
N PHE A 35 6.89 3.04 -13.83
CA PHE A 35 6.78 1.59 -13.70
C PHE A 35 5.33 1.10 -13.64
N LEU A 36 4.50 1.73 -12.81
CA LEU A 36 3.09 1.35 -12.64
C LEU A 36 2.24 1.67 -13.87
N GLN A 37 2.46 2.84 -14.49
CA GLN A 37 1.75 3.25 -15.70
C GLN A 37 2.18 2.48 -16.95
N GLY A 38 3.38 1.89 -16.93
CA GLY A 38 3.88 1.04 -18.02
C GLY A 38 3.32 -0.38 -18.00
N GLN A 39 2.55 -0.77 -16.99
CA GLN A 39 1.94 -2.11 -16.94
C GLN A 39 0.84 -2.26 -18.01
N PRO A 40 0.73 -3.42 -18.67
CA PRO A 40 -0.32 -3.68 -19.65
C PRO A 40 -1.75 -3.45 -19.10
N PRO A 41 -2.71 -3.08 -19.94
CA PRO A 41 -4.12 -3.06 -19.56
C PRO A 41 -4.57 -4.43 -19.04
N GLY A 42 -5.32 -4.44 -17.93
CA GLY A 42 -5.80 -5.64 -17.27
C GLY A 42 -4.82 -6.27 -16.27
N SER A 43 -3.60 -5.74 -16.13
CA SER A 43 -2.63 -6.25 -15.15
C SER A 43 -3.14 -6.17 -13.72
N VAL A 44 -2.74 -7.15 -12.90
CA VAL A 44 -2.93 -7.17 -11.45
C VAL A 44 -1.68 -6.62 -10.77
N ILE A 45 -1.83 -5.52 -10.05
CA ILE A 45 -0.75 -4.83 -9.34
C ILE A 45 -0.99 -4.95 -7.84
N VAL A 46 0.07 -5.23 -7.07
CA VAL A 46 0.02 -5.24 -5.60
C VAL A 46 0.96 -4.18 -5.01
N ASP A 47 0.44 -3.34 -4.14
CA ASP A 47 1.21 -2.36 -3.35
C ASP A 47 1.30 -2.85 -1.89
N VAL A 48 2.49 -3.32 -1.49
CA VAL A 48 2.75 -3.89 -0.16
C VAL A 48 3.35 -2.82 0.75
N GLY A 49 2.61 -2.45 1.81
CA GLY A 49 2.87 -1.24 2.58
C GLY A 49 2.24 -0.01 1.92
N CYS A 50 1.02 -0.13 1.40
CA CYS A 50 0.40 0.91 0.58
C CYS A 50 0.06 2.21 1.34
N GLY A 51 0.16 2.20 2.68
CA GLY A 51 -0.20 3.31 3.53
C GLY A 51 -1.60 3.86 3.22
N ASN A 52 -1.69 5.17 3.02
CA ASN A 52 -2.95 5.85 2.70
C ASN A 52 -3.32 5.82 1.19
N GLY A 53 -2.63 5.00 0.38
CA GLY A 53 -2.98 4.73 -1.01
C GLY A 53 -2.30 5.59 -2.07
N LYS A 54 -1.09 6.10 -1.82
CA LYS A 54 -0.35 7.01 -2.73
C LYS A 54 -0.24 6.52 -4.18
N TYR A 55 -0.03 5.22 -4.37
CA TYR A 55 0.24 4.64 -5.68
C TYR A 55 -0.96 3.91 -6.31
N LEU A 56 -2.04 3.69 -5.53
CA LEU A 56 -3.13 2.77 -5.87
C LEU A 56 -4.03 3.23 -7.04
N ALA A 57 -3.98 4.52 -7.41
CA ALA A 57 -4.79 5.08 -8.49
C ALA A 57 -3.98 5.61 -9.68
N LEU A 58 -2.71 5.20 -9.81
CA LEU A 58 -1.83 5.74 -10.86
C LEU A 58 -2.06 5.13 -12.25
N ASN A 59 -2.57 3.89 -12.31
CA ASN A 59 -2.90 3.20 -13.56
C ASN A 59 -4.38 2.80 -13.58
N GLY A 60 -5.21 3.59 -14.28
CA GLY A 60 -6.64 3.34 -14.40
C GLY A 60 -7.02 2.18 -15.32
N GLN A 61 -6.05 1.51 -15.94
CA GLN A 61 -6.26 0.33 -16.79
C GLN A 61 -5.85 -0.98 -16.11
N ALA A 62 -5.30 -0.92 -14.90
CA ALA A 62 -4.87 -2.08 -14.12
C ALA A 62 -5.78 -2.26 -12.89
N PHE A 63 -5.90 -3.51 -12.42
CA PHE A 63 -6.50 -3.81 -11.13
C PHE A 63 -5.42 -3.69 -10.06
N THR A 64 -5.54 -2.72 -9.16
CA THR A 64 -4.52 -2.46 -8.13
C THR A 64 -5.08 -2.78 -6.75
N LEU A 65 -4.34 -3.61 -6.00
CA LEU A 65 -4.67 -4.03 -4.64
C LEU A 65 -3.58 -3.54 -3.68
N GLY A 66 -3.97 -2.84 -2.62
CA GLY A 66 -3.04 -2.43 -1.56
C GLY A 66 -3.15 -3.30 -0.32
N CYS A 67 -2.06 -3.42 0.42
CA CYS A 67 -2.11 -3.92 1.78
C CYS A 67 -1.16 -3.17 2.70
N ASP A 68 -1.55 -3.01 3.96
CA ASP A 68 -0.73 -2.38 4.98
C ASP A 68 -1.07 -2.98 6.34
N TYR A 69 -0.13 -2.99 7.28
CA TYR A 69 -0.37 -3.45 8.64
C TYR A 69 -1.22 -2.45 9.44
N CYS A 70 -1.10 -1.15 9.13
CA CYS A 70 -1.73 -0.07 9.87
C CYS A 70 -3.21 0.09 9.48
N LEU A 71 -4.11 -0.47 10.31
CA LEU A 71 -5.56 -0.37 10.10
C LEU A 71 -6.06 1.06 9.84
N PRO A 72 -5.66 2.10 10.59
CA PRO A 72 -6.08 3.47 10.29
C PRO A 72 -5.68 3.95 8.89
N LEU A 73 -4.49 3.60 8.38
CA LEU A 73 -4.06 3.96 7.02
C LEU A 73 -4.87 3.20 5.97
N VAL A 74 -5.11 1.91 6.19
CA VAL A 74 -5.98 1.09 5.33
C VAL A 74 -7.39 1.66 5.27
N GLN A 75 -7.95 2.08 6.40
CA GLN A 75 -9.27 2.73 6.45
C GLN A 75 -9.28 4.05 5.68
N ALA A 76 -8.23 4.88 5.83
CA ALA A 76 -8.10 6.12 5.09
C ALA A 76 -7.98 5.88 3.57
N SER A 77 -7.21 4.87 3.16
CA SER A 77 -7.10 4.45 1.76
C SER A 77 -8.43 3.94 1.21
N ARG A 78 -9.14 3.10 1.98
CA ARG A 78 -10.47 2.59 1.61
C ARG A 78 -11.50 3.70 1.47
N ALA A 79 -11.45 4.73 2.32
CA ALA A 79 -12.34 5.88 2.23
C ALA A 79 -12.15 6.68 0.91
N LYS A 80 -11.00 6.55 0.25
CA LYS A 80 -10.73 7.10 -1.09
C LYS A 80 -11.23 6.20 -2.23
N GLY A 81 -11.83 5.05 -1.92
CA GLY A 81 -12.33 4.08 -2.88
C GLY A 81 -11.28 3.09 -3.39
N HIS A 82 -10.14 2.95 -2.71
CA HIS A 82 -9.11 1.98 -3.08
C HIS A 82 -9.46 0.57 -2.59
N GLU A 83 -9.08 -0.44 -3.38
CA GLU A 83 -9.10 -1.85 -2.98
C GLU A 83 -7.92 -2.14 -2.06
N VAL A 84 -8.18 -2.29 -0.76
CA VAL A 84 -7.14 -2.47 0.25
C VAL A 84 -7.53 -3.44 1.35
N MET A 85 -6.53 -4.07 1.96
CA MET A 85 -6.70 -4.94 3.13
C MET A 85 -5.65 -4.67 4.21
N VAL A 86 -5.99 -5.04 5.45
CA VAL A 86 -4.99 -5.13 6.52
C VAL A 86 -4.24 -6.43 6.35
N SER A 87 -2.91 -6.37 6.29
CA SER A 87 -2.04 -7.54 6.14
C SER A 87 -0.73 -7.37 6.88
N ASP A 88 -0.15 -8.49 7.31
CA ASP A 88 1.27 -8.56 7.65
C ASP A 88 2.07 -8.64 6.34
N ASN A 89 2.95 -7.67 6.10
CA ASN A 89 3.77 -7.61 4.88
C ASN A 89 4.78 -8.76 4.80
N LEU A 90 5.10 -9.40 5.92
CA LEU A 90 5.96 -10.60 5.96
C LEU A 90 5.17 -11.88 5.62
N ARG A 91 3.84 -11.83 5.60
CA ARG A 91 2.94 -12.97 5.37
C ARG A 91 1.70 -12.54 4.60
N LEU A 92 1.91 -12.27 3.31
CA LEU A 92 0.83 -11.82 2.42
C LEU A 92 -0.23 -12.92 2.23
N PRO A 93 -1.54 -12.61 2.35
CA PRO A 93 -2.63 -13.54 2.11
C PRO A 93 -2.93 -13.69 0.60
N LEU A 94 -1.89 -13.68 -0.23
CA LEU A 94 -1.97 -13.73 -1.68
C LEU A 94 -1.39 -15.06 -2.18
N ARG A 95 -1.94 -15.56 -3.29
CA ARG A 95 -1.43 -16.78 -3.92
C ARG A 95 -0.15 -16.46 -4.67
N ASN A 96 0.78 -17.41 -4.70
CA ASN A 96 1.98 -17.27 -5.52
C ASN A 96 1.61 -17.07 -7.00
N GLY A 97 2.30 -16.14 -7.68
CA GLY A 97 2.10 -15.84 -9.09
C GLY A 97 0.78 -15.13 -9.43
N CYS A 98 0.09 -14.51 -8.48
CA CYS A 98 -1.19 -13.84 -8.73
C CYS A 98 -1.09 -12.38 -9.19
N ALA A 99 0.10 -11.79 -9.20
CA ALA A 99 0.33 -10.40 -9.55
C ALA A 99 1.33 -10.30 -10.71
N ASP A 100 1.04 -9.40 -11.65
CA ASP A 100 1.93 -9.07 -12.76
C ASP A 100 3.03 -8.09 -12.34
N ALA A 101 2.72 -7.22 -11.36
CA ALA A 101 3.67 -6.28 -10.78
C ALA A 101 3.44 -6.10 -9.28
N VAL A 102 4.53 -5.86 -8.55
CA VAL A 102 4.51 -5.62 -7.11
C VAL A 102 5.43 -4.44 -6.78
N ILE A 103 4.98 -3.54 -5.90
CA ILE A 103 5.83 -2.53 -5.27
C ILE A 103 5.82 -2.69 -3.75
N SER A 104 6.93 -2.34 -3.12
CA SER A 104 7.06 -2.21 -1.66
C SER A 104 8.15 -1.19 -1.39
N ILE A 105 7.80 -0.07 -0.76
CA ILE A 105 8.65 1.12 -0.62
C ILE A 105 8.69 1.58 0.84
#